data_AF-A0A9E5UNE6-F1
#
_entry.id   AF-A0A9E5UNE6-F1
#
_cell.length_a   1.000
_cell.length_b   1.000
_cell.length_c   1.000
_cell.angle_alpha   90.00
_cell.angle_beta   90.00
_cell.angle_gamma   90.00
#
_symmetry.space_group_name_H-M   'P 1'
#
loop_
_entity.id
_entity.type
_entity.pdbx_description
1 polymer ?
#
loop_
_entity_poly.entity_id
_entity_poly.type
_entity_poly.pdbx_seq_one_letter_code
_entity_poly.pdbx_strand_id
1 'polypeptide(L)' 'VGPVTATAAPPGAALLGWEGFAALVRDCPLPAYAIGGLARADLAEARRHGAHGVALRSAAFGGAQ' A
#
# COMPACT_ATOMS: atom_id res chain seq x y z
N VAL A 1 -3.92 -4.80 1.52
CA VAL A 1 -2.97 -5.36 2.48
C VAL A 1 -1.84 -4.38 2.72
N GLY A 2 -1.43 -4.21 3.98
CA GLY A 2 -0.48 -3.18 4.40
C GLY A 2 -0.35 -3.12 5.93
N PRO A 3 0.38 -2.14 6.47
CA PRO A 3 0.86 -0.91 5.82
C PRO A 3 2.08 -1.14 4.92
N VAL A 4 2.01 -0.72 3.66
CA VAL A 4 3.12 -0.90 2.69
C VAL A 4 4.21 0.16 2.87
N THR A 5 3.83 1.42 3.04
CA THR A 5 4.76 2.51 3.38
C THR A 5 4.38 3.17 4.70
N ALA A 6 5.28 3.99 5.24
CA ALA A 6 4.99 4.76 6.44
C ALA A 6 3.83 5.73 6.18
N THR A 7 2.75 5.57 6.93
CA THR A 7 1.76 6.63 7.14
C THR A 7 2.19 7.54 8.30
N ALA A 8 1.33 8.47 8.71
CA ALA A 8 1.36 9.12 10.03
C ALA A 8 1.18 8.10 11.21
N ALA A 9 1.87 6.97 11.13
CA ALA A 9 2.00 5.99 12.19
C ALA A 9 3.11 6.46 13.16
N PRO A 10 3.08 6.01 14.42
CA PRO A 10 4.14 6.30 15.37
C PRO A 10 5.52 5.87 14.84
N PRO A 11 6.61 6.57 15.21
CA PRO A 11 7.96 6.12 14.93
C PRO A 11 8.18 4.68 15.39
N GLY A 12 8.75 3.84 14.52
CA GLY A 12 9.01 2.43 14.82
C GLY A 12 7.84 1.47 14.57
N ALA A 13 6.71 1.94 14.02
CA ALA A 13 5.65 1.04 13.57
C ALA A 13 6.19 0.08 12.49
N ALA A 14 5.92 -1.22 12.65
CA ALA A 14 6.31 -2.24 11.67
C ALA A 14 5.56 -2.02 10.35
N LEU A 15 6.32 -1.96 9.26
CA LEU A 15 5.79 -1.86 7.91
C LEU A 15 5.88 -3.22 7.22
N LEU A 16 4.88 -3.54 6.40
CA LEU A 16 4.91 -4.71 5.53
C LEU A 16 5.96 -4.53 4.42
N GLY A 17 6.12 -3.31 3.92
CA GLY A 17 6.97 -3.03 2.76
C GLY A 17 6.44 -3.66 1.47
N TRP A 18 7.10 -3.35 0.36
CA TRP A 18 6.75 -3.91 -0.94
C TRP A 18 7.10 -5.39 -1.06
N GLU A 19 8.28 -5.80 -0.58
CA GLU A 19 8.70 -7.21 -0.59
C GLU A 19 7.76 -8.09 0.23
N GLY A 20 7.39 -7.66 1.44
CA GLY A 20 6.43 -8.38 2.28
C GLY A 20 5.03 -8.40 1.67
N PHE A 21 4.63 -7.34 0.99
CA PHE A 21 3.37 -7.32 0.23
C PHE A 21 3.40 -8.33 -0.90
N ALA A 22 4.43 -8.32 -1.75
CA ALA A 22 4.59 -9.22 -2.88
C ALA A 22 4.58 -10.69 -2.44
N ALA A 23 5.32 -11.01 -1.37
CA ALA A 23 5.35 -12.35 -0.79
C ALA A 23 3.97 -12.83 -0.34
N LEU A 24 3.16 -11.93 0.25
CA LEU A 24 1.83 -12.26 0.77
C LEU A 24 0.78 -12.41 -0.32
N VAL A 25 0.88 -11.66 -1.42
CA VAL A 25 -0.12 -11.69 -2.50
C VAL A 25 0.22 -12.69 -3.61
N ARG A 26 1.44 -13.23 -3.66
CA ARG A 26 1.94 -14.11 -4.73
C ARG A 26 0.98 -15.23 -5.12
N ASP A 27 0.41 -15.90 -4.12
CA ASP A 27 -0.46 -17.07 -4.30
C ASP A 27 -1.93 -16.76 -3.96
N CYS A 28 -2.29 -15.48 -3.85
CA CYS A 28 -3.65 -15.05 -3.50
C CYS A 28 -4.52 -14.96 -4.77
N PRO A 29 -5.59 -15.76 -4.89
CA PRO A 29 -6.46 -15.74 -6.08
C PRO A 29 -7.42 -14.55 -6.11
N LEU A 30 -7.45 -13.74 -5.05
CA LEU A 30 -8.33 -12.58 -4.93
C LEU A 30 -7.59 -11.28 -5.26
N PRO A 31 -8.25 -10.28 -5.87
CA PRO A 31 -7.65 -8.98 -6.12
C PRO A 31 -7.12 -8.32 -4.84
N ALA A 32 -5.80 -8.14 -4.77
CA ALA A 32 -5.16 -7.49 -3.62
C ALA A 32 -4.99 -5.99 -3.86
N TYR A 33 -5.34 -5.16 -2.88
CA TYR A 33 -5.14 -3.70 -2.95
C TYR A 33 -4.12 -3.27 -1.90
N ALA A 34 -3.04 -2.60 -2.30
CA ALA A 34 -2.04 -2.07 -1.37
C ALA A 34 -2.62 -0.92 -0.54
N ILE A 35 -2.26 -0.83 0.76
CA ILE A 35 -2.74 0.24 1.65
C ILE A 35 -1.63 0.70 2.60
N GLY A 36 -1.73 1.95 3.04
CA GLY A 36 -0.82 2.56 4.02
C GLY A 36 0.22 3.43 3.33
N GLY A 37 -0.05 4.74 3.34
CA GLY A 37 0.92 5.79 2.97
C GLY A 37 1.03 6.03 1.47
N LEU A 38 0.06 5.54 0.71
CA LEU A 38 0.08 5.55 -0.74
C LEU A 38 -0.69 6.73 -1.32
N ALA A 39 -0.29 7.14 -2.52
CA ALA A 39 -0.93 8.09 -3.40
C ALA A 39 -1.27 7.44 -4.75
N ARG A 40 -1.98 8.18 -5.61
CA ARG A 40 -2.34 7.71 -6.97
C ARG A 40 -1.11 7.36 -7.82
N ALA A 41 0.01 8.07 -7.61
CA ALA A 41 1.27 7.84 -8.33
C ALA A 41 1.87 6.46 -8.05
N ASP A 42 1.56 5.84 -6.91
CA ASP A 42 2.11 4.54 -6.51
C ASP A 42 1.41 3.36 -7.21
N LEU A 43 0.39 3.61 -8.05
CA LEU A 43 -0.35 2.55 -8.72
C LEU A 43 0.55 1.67 -9.60
N ALA A 44 1.51 2.28 -10.30
CA ALA A 44 2.44 1.52 -11.14
C ALA A 44 3.33 0.60 -10.29
N GLU A 45 3.86 1.10 -9.18
CA GLU A 45 4.67 0.30 -8.25
C GLU A 45 3.84 -0.81 -7.61
N ALA A 46 2.62 -0.51 -7.16
CA ALA A 46 1.72 -1.50 -6.58
C ALA A 46 1.47 -2.67 -7.52
N ARG A 47 1.26 -2.40 -8.81
CA ARG A 47 1.05 -3.45 -9.83
C ARG A 47 2.31 -4.28 -10.07
N ARG A 48 3.50 -3.68 -10.01
CA ARG A 48 4.78 -4.44 -10.09
C ARG A 48 4.92 -5.45 -8.95
N HIS A 49 4.33 -5.17 -7.78
CA HIS A 49 4.32 -6.05 -6.62
C HIS A 49 3.07 -6.94 -6.51
N GLY A 50 2.30 -7.08 -7.60
CA GLY A 50 1.16 -8.00 -7.65
C GLY A 50 -0.16 -7.43 -7.12
N ALA A 51 -0.24 -6.13 -6.82
CA ALA A 51 -1.50 -5.51 -6.46
C ALA A 51 -2.39 -5.30 -7.69
N HIS A 52 -3.70 -5.49 -7.51
CA HIS A 52 -4.71 -5.02 -8.44
C HIS A 52 -4.83 -3.49 -8.43
N GLY A 53 -4.61 -2.85 -7.26
CA GLY A 53 -4.67 -1.40 -7.12
C GLY A 53 -4.20 -0.89 -5.76
N VAL A 54 -4.48 0.39 -5.49
CA VAL A 54 -4.15 1.06 -4.22
C VAL A 54 -5.42 1.52 -3.51
N ALA A 55 -5.48 1.38 -2.20
CA ALA A 55 -6.54 1.91 -1.35
C ALA A 55 -6.06 3.21 -0.72
N LEU A 56 -6.81 4.30 -0.95
CA LEU A 56 -6.48 5.64 -0.49
C LEU A 56 -7.45 6.09 0.60
N ARG A 57 -6.93 6.74 1.65
CA ARG A 57 -7.75 7.40 2.69
C ARG A 57 -7.38 8.87 2.78
N SER A 58 -6.26 9.20 3.42
CA SER A 58 -5.82 10.59 3.55
C SER A 58 -5.50 11.23 2.20
N ALA A 59 -4.92 10.50 1.24
CA ALA A 59 -4.68 11.03 -0.11
C ALA A 59 -5.96 11.17 -0.97
N ALA A 60 -7.09 10.58 -0.54
CA ALA A 60 -8.37 10.71 -1.22
C ALA A 60 -9.23 11.85 -0.65
N PHE A 61 -9.13 12.10 0.66
CA PHE A 61 -10.01 13.03 1.39
C PHE A 61 -9.28 14.18 2.08
N GLY A 62 -7.95 14.09 2.23
CA GLY A 62 -7.12 15.15 2.75
C GLY A 62 -6.83 16.15 1.64
N GLY A 63 -7.49 17.31 1.69
CA GLY A 63 -6.96 18.51 1.05
C GLY A 63 -5.53 18.78 1.53
N ALA A 64 -4.74 19.41 0.68
CA ALA A 64 -3.34 19.79 0.92
C ALA A 64 -3.11 20.24 2.36
N GLN A 65 -2.08 19.68 2.99
CA GLN A 65 -1.38 20.26 4.13
C GLN A 65 -0.03 20.72 3.59
#